data_AF-A0A5K1JYH3-F1
#
_entry.id   AF-A0A5K1JYH3-F1
#
_cell.length_a   1.000
_cell.length_b   1.000
_cell.length_c   1.000
_cell.angle_alpha   90.00
_cell.angle_beta   90.00
_cell.angle_gamma   90.00
#
_symmetry.space_group_name_H-M   'P 1'
#
loop_
_entity.id
_entity.type
_entity.pdbx_description
1 polymer ?
#
loop_
_entity_poly.entity_id
_entity_poly.type
_entity_poly.pdbx_seq_one_letter_code
_entity_poly.pdbx_strand_id
1 'polypeptide(L)'
;MIGYHTSYDRHLVGMAMTQGRKEDVVNIGIGIKEIVSPPGMSANDFAISLYHKSGFFPQLTPLEQSHIAPDLGEEVVMRRLCVLLALKQAYIKAIGQPMGFDWSRLEFNIPNKTATGDGRPLAGWEFRVWSSDLGFPLQETEGHHRQKYQCAVAFFRRTRETRFVWQTDAKDLESWVQFITLDQLLNVADKLVE
;
A
#
# COMPACT_ATOMS: atom_id res chain seq x y z
N MET A 1 20.88 8.45 -10.91
CA MET A 1 19.74 9.32 -10.55
C MET A 1 19.01 8.70 -9.39
N ILE A 2 18.25 9.49 -8.65
CA ILE A 2 17.41 9.03 -7.53
C ILE A 2 15.96 9.29 -7.91
N GLY A 3 15.11 8.32 -7.65
CA GLY A 3 13.66 8.46 -7.75
C GLY A 3 13.01 8.04 -6.46
N TYR A 4 12.00 8.79 -6.05
CA TYR A 4 11.30 8.52 -4.81
C TYR A 4 9.82 8.87 -4.94
N HIS A 5 9.01 8.22 -4.12
CA HIS A 5 7.62 8.57 -3.90
C HIS A 5 7.29 8.46 -2.42
N THR A 6 6.40 9.31 -1.96
CA THR A 6 5.90 9.29 -0.59
C THR A 6 4.41 8.93 -0.56
N SER A 7 4.00 8.37 0.56
CA SER A 7 2.61 8.17 0.91
C SER A 7 2.46 8.36 2.40
N TYR A 8 1.26 8.74 2.82
CA TYR A 8 0.90 8.73 4.21
C TYR A 8 -0.51 8.16 4.35
N ASP A 9 -0.78 7.56 5.50
CA ASP A 9 -2.12 7.29 5.98
C ASP A 9 -2.12 7.50 7.50
N ARG A 10 -2.99 8.40 7.97
CA ARG A 10 -3.03 8.94 9.34
C ARG A 10 -1.65 9.22 9.96
N HIS A 11 -1.15 8.31 10.79
CA HIS A 11 0.06 8.49 11.61
C HIS A 11 1.30 7.81 11.01
N LEU A 12 1.16 7.10 9.88
CA LEU A 12 2.27 6.48 9.19
C LEU A 12 2.61 7.26 7.91
N VAL A 13 3.86 7.71 7.81
CA VAL A 13 4.45 8.25 6.58
C VAL A 13 5.45 7.23 6.05
N GLY A 14 5.35 6.89 4.77
CA GLY A 14 6.31 6.03 4.10
C GLY A 14 6.89 6.68 2.86
N MET A 15 8.16 6.39 2.63
CA MET A 15 8.90 6.81 1.46
C MET A 15 9.51 5.58 0.80
N ALA A 16 9.27 5.43 -0.51
CA ALA A 16 9.99 4.47 -1.32
C ALA A 16 11.00 5.21 -2.18
N MET A 17 12.25 4.75 -2.17
CA MET A 17 13.36 5.35 -2.88
C MET A 17 14.10 4.27 -3.66
N THR A 18 14.56 4.61 -4.87
CA THR A 18 15.44 3.78 -5.67
C THR A 18 16.54 4.64 -6.29
N GLN A 19 17.70 4.02 -6.53
CA GLN A 19 18.82 4.64 -7.21
C GLN A 19 19.20 3.81 -8.43
N GLY A 20 19.47 4.46 -9.57
CA GLY A 20 19.76 3.75 -10.80
C GLY A 20 19.74 4.62 -12.05
N ARG A 21 19.53 3.95 -13.20
CA ARG A 21 19.33 4.58 -14.52
C ARG A 21 17.99 5.31 -14.54
N LYS A 22 17.84 6.31 -15.43
CA LYS A 22 16.64 7.17 -15.50
C LYS A 22 15.34 6.37 -15.50
N GLU A 23 15.30 5.37 -16.35
CA GLU A 23 14.19 4.42 -16.56
C GLU A 23 13.86 3.54 -15.35
N ASP A 24 14.84 3.22 -14.50
CA ASP A 24 14.66 2.37 -13.31
C ASP A 24 14.22 3.19 -12.08
N VAL A 25 14.38 4.52 -12.15
CA VAL A 25 14.10 5.42 -11.01
C VAL A 25 12.79 6.18 -11.14
N VAL A 26 12.24 6.32 -12.34
CA VAL A 26 10.97 7.05 -12.55
C VAL A 26 9.74 6.24 -12.15
N ASN A 27 9.83 4.91 -12.16
CA ASN A 27 8.69 4.01 -11.98
C ASN A 27 8.71 3.34 -10.61
N ILE A 28 8.55 4.12 -9.54
CA ILE A 28 8.45 3.64 -8.16
C ILE A 28 7.27 4.30 -7.46
N GLY A 29 6.51 3.55 -6.68
CA GLY A 29 5.37 4.07 -5.92
C GLY A 29 5.14 3.29 -4.66
N ILE A 30 4.58 3.95 -3.65
CA ILE A 30 4.23 3.38 -2.35
C ILE A 30 2.76 3.67 -2.02
N GLY A 31 2.05 2.63 -1.59
CA GLY A 31 0.71 2.67 -1.06
C GLY A 31 0.70 2.25 0.40
N ILE A 32 -0.07 2.94 1.21
CA ILE A 32 -0.18 2.70 2.66
C ILE A 32 -1.66 2.80 3.01
N LYS A 33 -2.16 1.79 3.72
CA LYS A 33 -3.55 1.75 4.20
C LYS A 33 -3.64 1.25 5.62
N GLU A 34 -4.22 2.06 6.51
CA GLU A 34 -4.57 1.60 7.85
C GLU A 34 -5.67 0.53 7.76
N ILE A 35 -5.55 -0.53 8.56
CA ILE A 35 -6.54 -1.60 8.65
C ILE A 35 -7.61 -1.18 9.66
N VAL A 36 -8.41 -0.18 9.27
CA VAL A 36 -9.52 0.35 10.07
C VAL A 36 -10.67 0.74 9.16
N SER A 37 -11.92 0.48 9.58
CA SER A 37 -13.08 1.01 8.88
C SER A 37 -13.28 2.50 9.20
N PRO A 38 -13.93 3.27 8.31
CA PRO A 38 -14.32 4.64 8.61
C PRO A 38 -15.20 4.73 9.87
N PRO A 39 -15.14 5.83 10.64
CA PRO A 39 -16.00 6.02 11.81
C PRO A 39 -17.48 5.87 11.46
N GLY A 40 -18.20 5.04 12.22
CA GLY A 40 -19.63 4.79 12.01
C GLY A 40 -19.95 3.80 10.89
N MET A 41 -18.96 3.10 10.33
CA MET A 41 -19.14 2.12 9.25
C MET A 41 -18.52 0.77 9.63
N SER A 42 -19.24 -0.33 9.38
CA SER A 42 -18.68 -1.67 9.52
C SER A 42 -17.66 -1.97 8.41
N ALA A 43 -16.82 -2.99 8.59
CA ALA A 43 -15.90 -3.45 7.55
C ALA A 43 -16.63 -3.84 6.26
N ASN A 44 -17.77 -4.51 6.40
CA ASN A 44 -18.58 -4.97 5.29
C ASN A 44 -19.24 -3.79 4.56
N ASP A 45 -19.78 -2.82 5.29
CA ASP A 45 -20.35 -1.60 4.68
C ASP A 45 -19.27 -0.80 3.95
N PHE A 46 -18.03 -0.77 4.49
CA PHE A 46 -16.92 -0.14 3.82
C PHE A 46 -16.54 -0.86 2.52
N ALA A 47 -16.46 -2.20 2.54
CA ALA A 47 -16.24 -2.98 1.32
C ALA A 47 -17.35 -2.73 0.28
N ILE A 48 -18.62 -2.71 0.71
CA ILE A 48 -19.78 -2.43 -0.15
C ILE A 48 -19.69 -1.02 -0.75
N SER A 49 -19.23 -0.03 0.02
CA SER A 49 -19.07 1.35 -0.46
C SER A 49 -18.07 1.47 -1.62
N LEU A 50 -17.14 0.51 -1.75
CA LEU A 50 -16.12 0.46 -2.80
C LEU A 50 -16.56 -0.36 -4.02
N TYR A 51 -17.72 -1.01 -3.97
CA TYR A 51 -18.33 -1.71 -5.12
C TYR A 51 -18.94 -0.73 -6.12
N HIS A 52 -19.40 0.43 -5.64
CA HIS A 52 -19.97 1.49 -6.48
C HIS A 52 -19.00 2.65 -6.66
N LYS A 53 -18.98 3.23 -7.87
CA LYS A 53 -18.21 4.44 -8.18
C LYS A 53 -18.79 5.64 -7.42
N SER A 54 -18.35 5.86 -6.18
CA SER A 54 -18.56 7.13 -5.49
C SER A 54 -17.32 8.01 -5.72
N GLY A 55 -17.53 9.24 -6.17
CA GLY A 55 -16.56 10.03 -6.95
C GLY A 55 -15.14 10.22 -6.40
N PHE A 56 -14.86 9.89 -5.13
CA PHE A 56 -13.54 9.99 -4.51
C PHE A 56 -12.92 8.65 -4.10
N PHE A 57 -13.69 7.56 -4.12
CA PHE A 57 -13.24 6.27 -3.62
C PHE A 57 -12.89 5.29 -4.76
N PRO A 58 -11.88 4.44 -4.53
CA PRO A 58 -11.40 3.49 -5.52
C PRO A 58 -12.46 2.41 -5.80
N GLN A 59 -12.78 2.21 -7.07
CA GLN A 59 -13.70 1.16 -7.51
C GLN A 59 -12.97 -0.20 -7.59
N LEU A 60 -13.59 -1.23 -7.02
CA LEU A 60 -13.14 -2.63 -7.10
C LEU A 60 -13.70 -3.34 -8.33
N THR A 61 -12.91 -4.17 -8.99
CA THR A 61 -13.38 -4.99 -10.12
C THR A 61 -14.21 -6.18 -9.64
N PRO A 62 -15.10 -6.76 -10.46
CA PRO A 62 -15.89 -7.93 -10.05
C PRO A 62 -15.05 -9.12 -9.55
N LEU A 63 -13.85 -9.31 -10.11
CA LEU A 63 -12.91 -10.34 -9.66
C LEU A 63 -12.40 -10.04 -8.25
N GLU A 64 -12.01 -8.80 -7.98
CA GLU A 64 -11.54 -8.37 -6.66
C GLU A 64 -12.66 -8.48 -5.62
N GLN A 65 -13.89 -8.13 -5.99
CA GLN A 65 -15.08 -8.28 -5.14
C GLN A 65 -15.30 -9.74 -4.75
N SER A 66 -15.14 -10.68 -5.70
CA SER A 66 -15.26 -12.12 -5.42
C SER A 66 -14.24 -12.63 -4.40
N HIS A 67 -13.09 -11.95 -4.28
CA HIS A 67 -12.02 -12.34 -3.36
C HIS A 67 -12.14 -11.72 -1.96
N ILE A 68 -12.95 -10.68 -1.79
CA ILE A 68 -13.18 -10.06 -0.49
C ILE A 68 -14.03 -10.96 0.42
N ALA A 69 -14.92 -11.77 -0.16
CA ALA A 69 -15.68 -12.85 0.50
C ALA A 69 -16.17 -12.47 1.91
N PRO A 70 -17.29 -11.72 2.02
CA PRO A 70 -17.76 -11.12 3.28
C PRO A 70 -18.03 -12.14 4.41
N ASP A 71 -18.20 -13.41 4.04
CA ASP A 71 -18.49 -14.52 4.95
C ASP A 71 -17.28 -14.94 5.82
N LEU A 72 -16.07 -14.45 5.51
CA LEU A 72 -14.82 -14.80 6.20
C LEU A 72 -14.53 -13.93 7.45
N GLY A 73 -15.44 -13.03 7.81
CA GLY A 73 -15.32 -12.16 8.98
C GLY A 73 -14.67 -10.80 8.69
N GLU A 74 -15.05 -9.79 9.48
CA GLU A 74 -14.72 -8.38 9.23
C GLU A 74 -13.21 -8.08 9.19
N GLU A 75 -12.43 -8.71 10.07
CA GLU A 75 -10.96 -8.50 10.11
C GLU A 75 -10.30 -8.99 8.81
N VAL A 76 -10.72 -10.15 8.30
CA VAL A 76 -10.18 -10.73 7.07
C VAL A 76 -10.56 -9.88 5.86
N VAL A 77 -11.82 -9.42 5.82
CA VAL A 77 -12.34 -8.51 4.80
C VAL A 77 -11.51 -7.22 4.75
N MET A 78 -11.32 -6.55 5.89
CA MET A 78 -10.53 -5.32 5.97
C MET A 78 -9.08 -5.52 5.54
N ARG A 79 -8.45 -6.61 6.01
CA ARG A 79 -7.06 -6.88 5.66
C ARG A 79 -6.91 -7.07 4.15
N ARG A 80 -7.75 -7.89 3.52
CA ARG A 80 -7.74 -8.12 2.07
C ARG A 80 -8.00 -6.83 1.30
N LEU A 81 -8.95 -6.04 1.76
CA LEU A 81 -9.29 -4.77 1.16
C LEU A 81 -8.11 -3.78 1.22
N CYS A 82 -7.51 -3.59 2.39
CA CYS A 82 -6.38 -2.67 2.55
C CYS A 82 -5.17 -3.11 1.71
N VAL A 83 -4.93 -4.42 1.53
CA VAL A 83 -3.90 -4.94 0.61
C VAL A 83 -4.18 -4.52 -0.83
N LEU A 84 -5.40 -4.74 -1.33
CA LEU A 84 -5.79 -4.37 -2.69
C LEU A 84 -5.66 -2.86 -2.92
N LEU A 85 -6.14 -2.06 -1.96
CA LEU A 85 -6.07 -0.61 -2.04
C LEU A 85 -4.62 -0.10 -2.01
N ALA A 86 -3.77 -0.67 -1.15
CA ALA A 86 -2.36 -0.32 -1.10
C ALA A 86 -1.64 -0.67 -2.41
N LEU A 87 -1.92 -1.83 -3.00
CA LEU A 87 -1.35 -2.26 -4.30
C LEU A 87 -1.74 -1.32 -5.44
N LYS A 88 -3.04 -1.03 -5.57
CA LYS A 88 -3.53 -0.09 -6.60
C LYS A 88 -2.93 1.31 -6.41
N GLN A 89 -2.89 1.81 -5.17
CA GLN A 89 -2.28 3.11 -4.86
C GLN A 89 -0.79 3.15 -5.21
N ALA A 90 -0.05 2.09 -4.87
CA ALA A 90 1.38 1.98 -5.17
C ALA A 90 1.62 2.01 -6.68
N TYR A 91 0.82 1.27 -7.46
CA TYR A 91 0.92 1.23 -8.91
C TYR A 91 0.61 2.58 -9.56
N ILE A 92 -0.54 3.19 -9.23
CA ILE A 92 -0.98 4.49 -9.79
C ILE A 92 0.09 5.57 -9.58
N LYS A 93 0.68 5.60 -8.39
CA LYS A 93 1.80 6.50 -8.09
C LYS A 93 3.05 6.17 -8.90
N ALA A 94 3.38 4.89 -9.03
CA ALA A 94 4.56 4.47 -9.78
C ALA A 94 4.48 4.84 -11.27
N ILE A 95 3.28 4.87 -11.87
CA ILE A 95 3.10 5.32 -13.26
C ILE A 95 2.81 6.83 -13.39
N GLY A 96 2.82 7.57 -12.28
CA GLY A 96 2.63 9.03 -12.26
C GLY A 96 1.24 9.51 -12.66
N GLN A 97 0.20 8.69 -12.47
CA GLN A 97 -1.17 9.08 -12.83
C GLN A 97 -1.78 10.06 -11.80
N PRO A 98 -2.56 11.06 -12.24
CA PRO A 98 -3.14 12.07 -11.36
C PRO A 98 -4.32 11.55 -10.53
N MET A 99 -4.75 12.35 -9.54
CA MET A 99 -6.01 12.13 -8.82
C MET A 99 -7.18 12.12 -9.82
N GLY A 100 -7.99 11.05 -9.80
CA GLY A 100 -9.08 10.83 -10.77
C GLY A 100 -8.80 9.72 -11.79
N PHE A 101 -7.64 9.08 -11.76
CA PHE A 101 -7.41 7.83 -12.50
C PHE A 101 -8.49 6.80 -12.15
N ASP A 102 -9.02 6.10 -13.15
CA ASP A 102 -10.07 5.11 -12.92
C ASP A 102 -9.47 3.79 -12.40
N TRP A 103 -9.67 3.51 -11.11
CA TRP A 103 -9.12 2.32 -10.44
C TRP A 103 -9.73 1.01 -10.95
N SER A 104 -10.89 1.06 -11.63
CA SER A 104 -11.50 -0.11 -12.26
C SER A 104 -10.68 -0.63 -13.45
N ARG A 105 -9.79 0.19 -14.01
CA ARG A 105 -8.85 -0.21 -15.08
C ARG A 105 -7.77 -1.16 -14.57
N LEU A 106 -7.57 -1.22 -13.25
CA LEU A 106 -6.59 -2.07 -12.60
C LEU A 106 -7.30 -3.20 -11.90
N GLU A 107 -6.79 -4.41 -12.12
CA GLU A 107 -7.30 -5.62 -11.50
C GLU A 107 -6.15 -6.41 -10.92
N PHE A 108 -6.20 -6.63 -9.61
CA PHE A 108 -5.21 -7.40 -8.87
C PHE A 108 -5.81 -8.73 -8.41
N ASN A 109 -5.34 -9.81 -9.02
CA ASN A 109 -5.66 -11.17 -8.60
C ASN A 109 -4.54 -11.69 -7.69
N ILE A 110 -4.70 -11.38 -6.38
CA ILE A 110 -3.75 -11.77 -5.33
C ILE A 110 -3.55 -13.30 -5.28
N PRO A 111 -4.60 -14.15 -5.26
CA PRO A 111 -4.42 -15.61 -5.21
C PRO A 111 -3.58 -16.17 -6.35
N ASN A 112 -3.81 -15.71 -7.58
CA ASN A 112 -3.09 -16.17 -8.76
C ASN A 112 -1.80 -15.38 -9.04
N LYS A 113 -1.45 -14.40 -8.18
CA LYS A 113 -0.28 -13.52 -8.34
C LYS A 113 -0.21 -12.84 -9.72
N THR A 114 -1.37 -12.43 -10.23
CA THR A 114 -1.47 -11.72 -11.51
C THR A 114 -2.04 -10.33 -11.29
N ALA A 115 -1.57 -9.38 -12.10
CA ALA A 115 -2.14 -8.04 -12.16
C ALA A 115 -2.32 -7.62 -13.61
N THR A 116 -3.45 -7.01 -13.90
CA THR A 116 -3.77 -6.49 -15.22
C THR A 116 -4.12 -5.00 -15.13
N GLY A 117 -3.71 -4.25 -16.15
CA GLY A 117 -4.11 -2.87 -16.38
C GLY A 117 -4.68 -2.76 -17.78
N ASP A 118 -5.91 -2.26 -17.93
CA ASP A 118 -6.61 -2.18 -19.21
C ASP A 118 -6.70 -3.52 -19.95
N GLY A 119 -6.85 -4.61 -19.21
CA GLY A 119 -6.88 -5.97 -19.76
C GLY A 119 -5.52 -6.51 -20.24
N ARG A 120 -4.42 -5.76 -20.03
CA ARG A 120 -3.06 -6.22 -20.36
C ARG A 120 -2.32 -6.63 -19.08
N PRO A 121 -1.50 -7.69 -19.11
CA PRO A 121 -0.71 -8.09 -17.95
C PRO A 121 0.32 -7.01 -17.61
N LEU A 122 0.47 -6.70 -16.32
CA LEU A 122 1.47 -5.77 -15.81
C LEU A 122 2.87 -6.44 -15.77
N ALA A 123 3.35 -6.87 -16.95
CA ALA A 123 4.66 -7.47 -17.10
C ALA A 123 5.76 -6.46 -16.73
N GLY A 124 6.80 -6.93 -16.04
CA GLY A 124 7.92 -6.10 -15.62
C GLY A 124 7.75 -5.37 -14.30
N TRP A 125 6.57 -5.49 -13.66
CA TRP A 125 6.31 -4.92 -12.35
C TRP A 125 6.59 -5.92 -11.23
N GLU A 126 7.25 -5.42 -10.19
CA GLU A 126 7.41 -6.13 -8.92
C GLU A 126 6.63 -5.39 -7.84
N PHE A 127 5.74 -6.12 -7.17
CA PHE A 127 4.94 -5.66 -6.05
C PHE A 127 5.46 -6.31 -4.78
N ARG A 128 5.85 -5.47 -3.81
CA ARG A 128 6.25 -5.92 -2.47
C ARG A 128 5.21 -5.49 -1.46
N VAL A 129 4.74 -6.43 -0.65
CA VAL A 129 3.66 -6.18 0.31
C VAL A 129 4.12 -6.62 1.70
N TRP A 130 3.92 -5.77 2.69
CA TRP A 130 4.26 -6.04 4.09
C TRP A 130 3.26 -5.37 5.03
N SER A 131 3.15 -5.88 6.25
CA SER A 131 2.34 -5.26 7.31
C SER A 131 3.25 -4.46 8.25
N SER A 132 2.76 -3.36 8.78
CA SER A 132 3.48 -2.53 9.74
C SER A 132 2.55 -2.20 10.90
N ASP A 133 3.04 -2.40 12.13
CA ASP A 133 2.29 -2.10 13.34
C ASP A 133 2.92 -0.89 14.02
N LEU A 134 2.13 0.16 14.23
CA LEU A 134 2.52 1.36 14.97
C LEU A 134 1.88 1.29 16.36
N GLY A 135 2.68 1.29 17.41
CA GLY A 135 2.21 1.42 18.78
C GLY A 135 2.62 2.78 19.34
N PHE A 136 1.67 3.58 19.81
CA PHE A 136 1.96 4.78 20.58
C PHE A 136 1.26 4.74 21.95
N PRO A 137 1.91 5.28 23.00
CA PRO A 137 1.25 5.45 24.28
C PRO A 137 0.18 6.54 24.17
N LEU A 138 -1.05 6.26 24.61
CA LEU A 138 -2.06 7.30 24.82
C LEU A 138 -1.99 7.74 26.29
N GLN A 139 -2.02 9.05 26.53
CA GLN A 139 -1.93 9.62 27.88
C GLN A 139 -3.12 9.23 28.78
N GLU A 140 -4.25 8.82 28.20
CA GLU A 140 -5.51 8.61 28.93
C GLU A 140 -5.87 7.12 29.17
N THR A 141 -5.10 6.18 28.62
CA THR A 141 -5.34 4.74 28.77
C THR A 141 -4.03 4.01 29.06
N GLU A 142 -4.01 3.12 30.05
CA GLU A 142 -2.85 2.26 30.39
C GLU A 142 -2.44 1.26 29.26
N GLY A 143 -3.03 1.39 28.07
CA GLY A 143 -2.78 0.55 26.90
C GLY A 143 -2.06 1.28 25.77
N HIS A 144 -1.18 0.57 25.07
CA HIS A 144 -0.69 1.02 23.77
C HIS A 144 -1.80 0.87 22.73
N HIS A 145 -2.21 1.97 22.09
CA HIS A 145 -3.03 1.85 20.90
C HIS A 145 -2.16 1.34 19.76
N ARG A 146 -2.50 0.15 19.24
CA ARG A 146 -1.83 -0.47 18.10
C ARG A 146 -2.63 -0.20 16.84
N GLN A 147 -2.05 0.58 15.96
CA GLN A 147 -2.55 0.74 14.60
C GLN A 147 -1.82 -0.22 13.68
N LYS A 148 -2.59 -0.97 12.90
CA LYS A 148 -2.03 -1.88 11.90
C LYS A 148 -2.18 -1.23 10.53
N TYR A 149 -1.12 -1.27 9.76
CA TYR A 149 -1.06 -0.74 8.41
C TYR A 149 -0.67 -1.84 7.44
N GLN A 150 -1.26 -1.77 6.26
CA GLN A 150 -0.89 -2.55 5.11
C GLN A 150 -0.15 -1.65 4.12
N CYS A 151 1.08 -2.04 3.82
CA CYS A 151 1.95 -1.30 2.94
C CYS A 151 2.25 -2.11 1.68
N ALA A 152 2.33 -1.41 0.54
CA ALA A 152 2.73 -1.99 -0.71
C ALA A 152 3.63 -1.03 -1.48
N VAL A 153 4.63 -1.58 -2.17
CA VAL A 153 5.49 -0.85 -3.08
C VAL A 153 5.41 -1.50 -4.46
N ALA A 154 5.28 -0.67 -5.48
CA ALA A 154 5.34 -1.04 -6.88
C ALA A 154 6.58 -0.40 -7.49
N PHE A 155 7.42 -1.20 -8.13
CA PHE A 155 8.49 -0.66 -8.98
C PHE A 155 8.69 -1.50 -10.22
N PHE A 156 9.20 -0.88 -11.28
CA PHE A 156 9.42 -1.51 -12.57
C PHE A 156 10.84 -2.08 -12.67
N ARG A 157 10.98 -3.39 -12.95
CA ARG A 157 12.26 -4.10 -13.12
C ARG A 157 12.47 -4.73 -14.50
N ARG A 158 11.58 -4.49 -15.48
CA ARG A 158 11.66 -5.05 -16.83
C ARG A 158 11.75 -6.59 -16.87
N THR A 159 11.22 -7.26 -15.86
CA THR A 159 11.05 -8.71 -15.87
C THR A 159 10.00 -9.13 -16.90
N ARG A 160 10.06 -10.36 -17.39
CA ARG A 160 9.03 -10.87 -18.33
C ARG A 160 7.67 -11.10 -17.66
N GLU A 161 7.68 -11.29 -16.35
CA GLU A 161 6.51 -11.62 -15.55
C GLU A 161 6.27 -10.56 -14.47
N THR A 162 5.04 -10.53 -13.97
CA THR A 162 4.67 -9.79 -12.76
C THR A 162 5.12 -10.57 -11.54
N ARG A 163 5.82 -9.91 -10.61
CA ARG A 163 6.31 -10.56 -9.40
C ARG A 163 5.60 -10.02 -8.17
N PHE A 164 5.04 -10.91 -7.36
CA PHE A 164 4.51 -10.58 -6.04
C PHE A 164 5.42 -11.16 -4.96
N VAL A 165 5.92 -10.30 -4.08
CA VAL A 165 6.72 -10.67 -2.92
C VAL A 165 5.97 -10.26 -1.67
N TRP A 166 5.53 -11.26 -0.91
CA TRP A 166 4.90 -11.06 0.39
C TRP A 166 5.97 -11.21 1.45
N GLN A 167 6.13 -10.17 2.27
CA GLN A 167 7.10 -10.20 3.34
C GLN A 167 6.40 -10.38 4.66
N THR A 168 6.54 -11.59 5.16
CA THR A 168 6.06 -12.02 6.47
C THR A 168 7.17 -12.02 7.50
N ASP A 169 8.41 -12.23 7.07
CA ASP A 169 9.56 -12.34 7.96
C ASP A 169 10.19 -10.98 8.24
N ALA A 170 10.34 -10.66 9.53
CA ALA A 170 10.90 -9.37 9.98
C ALA A 170 12.34 -9.15 9.49
N LYS A 171 13.16 -10.21 9.45
CA LYS A 171 14.55 -10.13 8.97
C LYS A 171 14.64 -9.73 7.50
N ASP A 172 13.75 -10.26 6.67
CA ASP A 172 13.71 -9.93 5.25
C ASP A 172 13.20 -8.50 5.05
N LEU A 173 12.28 -8.05 5.89
CA LEU A 173 11.76 -6.68 5.87
C LEU A 173 12.82 -5.65 6.25
N GLU A 174 13.58 -5.89 7.33
CA GLU A 174 14.66 -5.01 7.81
C GLU A 174 15.78 -4.82 6.78
N SER A 175 15.94 -5.75 5.83
CA SER A 175 16.96 -5.65 4.79
C SER A 175 16.74 -4.50 3.79
N TRP A 176 15.53 -3.95 3.69
CA TRP A 176 15.20 -2.90 2.71
C TRP A 176 14.12 -1.91 3.19
N VAL A 177 13.46 -2.15 4.32
CA VAL A 177 12.57 -1.19 4.98
C VAL A 177 13.21 -0.77 6.29
N GLN A 178 13.39 0.54 6.43
CA GLN A 178 13.88 1.16 7.65
C GLN A 178 12.72 1.88 8.34
N PHE A 179 12.47 1.53 9.60
CA PHE A 179 11.55 2.25 10.46
C PHE A 179 12.31 3.36 11.18
N ILE A 180 11.90 4.60 10.97
CA ILE A 180 12.51 5.78 11.57
C ILE A 180 11.46 6.45 12.44
N THR A 181 11.75 6.61 13.73
CA THR A 181 10.87 7.36 14.64
C THR A 181 11.11 8.86 14.50
N LEU A 182 10.13 9.67 14.94
CA LEU A 182 10.28 11.12 14.94
C LEU A 182 11.51 11.57 15.74
N ASP A 183 11.77 10.94 16.89
CA ASP A 183 12.93 11.25 17.74
C ASP A 183 14.25 11.00 17.01
N GLN A 184 14.35 9.88 16.27
CA GLN A 184 15.54 9.59 15.45
C GLN A 184 15.73 10.62 14.34
N LEU A 185 14.64 11.09 13.74
CA LEU A 185 14.69 12.11 12.70
C LEU A 185 15.11 13.47 13.27
N LEU A 186 14.57 13.88 14.42
CA LEU A 186 14.95 15.11 15.11
C LEU A 186 16.43 15.12 15.52
N ASN A 187 16.94 14.00 16.03
CA ASN A 187 18.36 13.86 16.40
C ASN A 187 19.33 14.02 15.22
N VAL A 188 18.85 13.81 13.99
CA VAL A 188 19.63 13.97 12.76
C VAL A 188 19.32 15.29 12.06
N ALA A 189 18.15 15.89 12.32
CA ALA A 189 17.73 17.15 11.72
C ALA A 189 18.74 18.28 12.02
N ASP A 190 19.26 18.34 13.24
CA ASP A 190 20.28 19.33 13.62
C ASP A 190 21.57 19.21 12.79
N LYS A 191 21.89 18.00 12.28
CA LYS A 191 23.06 17.74 11.44
C LYS A 191 22.82 17.99 9.94
N LEU A 192 21.57 18.22 9.53
CA LEU A 192 21.19 18.46 8.14
C LEU A 192 21.11 19.96 7.80
N VAL A 193 21.16 20.83 8.81
CA VAL A 193 21.09 22.29 8.67
C VAL A 193 22.48 22.96 8.62
N GLU A 194 23.55 22.20 8.91
CA GLU A 194 24.95 22.57 8.64
C GLU A 194 25.37 22.23 7.20
#